data_AF-A0A355R5W6-F1
#
_entry.id   AF-A0A355R5W6-F1
#
_cell.length_a   1.000
_cell.length_b   1.000
_cell.length_c   1.000
_cell.angle_alpha   90.00
_cell.angle_beta   90.00
_cell.angle_gamma   90.00
#
_symmetry.space_group_name_H-M   'P 1'
#
loop_
_entity.id
_entity.type
_entity.pdbx_description
1 polymer ?
#
loop_
_entity_poly.entity_id
_entity_poly.type
_entity_poly.pdbx_seq_one_letter_code
_entity_poly.pdbx_strand_id
1 'polypeptide(L)'
;MLELLRSLDLQPTLEQVDQGTSLDFAQYSLLRESADAKLYHLMRKVNDNPGLDPAARQQCEQDLRTLQDACLRVSHLLQTSCLALRRLQLDYQDQRLAREALESQVAYMQACLRRSLSSFDRSA
;
A
#
# COMPACT_ATOMS: atom_id res chain seq x y z
N MET A 1 8.14 -5.44 -19.08
CA MET A 1 8.47 -5.13 -17.67
C MET A 1 7.22 -5.12 -16.79
N LEU A 2 6.20 -4.30 -17.07
CA LEU A 2 4.95 -4.25 -16.27
C LEU A 2 4.21 -5.60 -16.17
N GLU A 3 4.14 -6.38 -17.25
CA GLU A 3 3.51 -7.71 -17.22
C GLU A 3 4.24 -8.69 -16.28
N LEU A 4 5.58 -8.63 -16.24
CA LEU A 4 6.39 -9.45 -15.34
C LEU A 4 6.13 -9.06 -13.88
N LEU A 5 6.19 -7.76 -13.56
CA LEU A 5 5.95 -7.23 -12.22
C LEU A 5 4.55 -7.55 -11.68
N ARG A 6 3.53 -7.57 -12.55
CA ARG A 6 2.17 -7.96 -12.20
C ARG A 6 2.06 -9.44 -11.82
N SER A 7 2.83 -10.30 -12.49
CA SER A 7 2.80 -11.77 -12.33
C SER A 7 3.73 -12.31 -11.25
N LEU A 8 4.49 -11.45 -10.57
CA LEU A 8 5.40 -11.88 -9.51
C LEU A 8 4.63 -12.48 -8.34
N ASP A 9 5.12 -13.62 -7.86
CA ASP A 9 4.75 -14.11 -6.54
C ASP A 9 5.44 -13.26 -5.48
N LEU A 10 4.64 -12.43 -4.80
CA LEU A 10 5.11 -11.58 -3.70
C LEU A 10 4.97 -12.25 -2.34
N GLN A 11 4.38 -13.45 -2.27
CA GLN A 11 4.09 -14.13 -1.00
C GLN A 11 5.32 -14.24 -0.09
N PRO A 12 6.53 -14.60 -0.58
CA PRO A 12 7.71 -14.65 0.27
C PRO A 12 8.10 -13.28 0.87
N THR A 13 7.90 -12.20 0.12
CA THR A 13 8.20 -10.84 0.59
C THR A 13 7.14 -10.35 1.58
N LEU A 14 5.86 -10.69 1.35
CA LEU A 14 4.77 -10.34 2.26
C LEU A 14 4.91 -11.07 3.61
N GLU A 15 5.31 -12.33 3.61
CA GLU A 15 5.58 -13.09 4.84
C GLU A 15 6.71 -12.49 5.68
N GLN A 16 7.75 -11.97 5.04
CA GLN A 16 8.82 -11.24 5.75
C GLN A 16 8.28 -9.98 6.44
N VAL A 17 7.41 -9.23 5.77
CA VAL A 17 6.75 -8.05 6.36
C VAL A 17 5.87 -8.44 7.54
N ASP A 18 5.06 -9.50 7.40
CA ASP A 18 4.17 -9.99 8.46
C ASP A 18 4.94 -10.49 9.69
N GLN A 19 6.14 -11.04 9.48
CA GLN A 19 7.05 -11.44 10.56
C GLN A 19 7.82 -10.25 11.19
N GLY A 20 7.60 -9.02 10.71
CA GLY A 20 8.28 -7.82 11.20
C GLY A 20 9.73 -7.70 10.72
N THR A 21 10.10 -8.41 9.66
CA THR A 21 11.46 -8.34 9.08
C THR A 21 11.64 -7.03 8.30
N SER A 22 12.77 -6.37 8.52
CA SER A 22 13.16 -5.21 7.71
C SER A 22 13.56 -5.68 6.31
N LEU A 23 12.79 -5.29 5.31
CA LEU A 23 13.13 -5.52 3.90
C LEU A 23 14.33 -4.68 3.47
N ASP A 24 15.12 -5.21 2.53
CA ASP A 24 16.09 -4.40 1.82
C ASP A 24 15.42 -3.46 0.80
N PHE A 25 16.21 -2.58 0.18
CA PHE A 25 15.70 -1.59 -0.78
C PHE A 25 15.06 -2.25 -2.02
N ALA A 26 15.61 -3.36 -2.51
CA ALA A 26 15.09 -4.04 -3.70
C ALA A 26 13.75 -4.71 -3.40
N GLN A 27 13.66 -5.44 -2.28
CA GLN A 27 12.43 -6.08 -1.81
C GLN A 27 11.33 -5.05 -1.52
N TYR A 28 11.67 -3.97 -0.83
CA TYR A 28 10.74 -2.86 -0.59
C TYR A 28 10.24 -2.23 -1.90
N SER A 29 11.15 -1.97 -2.85
CA SER A 29 10.79 -1.36 -4.15
C SER A 29 9.91 -2.29 -4.98
N LEU A 30 10.17 -3.60 -4.91
CA LEU A 30 9.40 -4.62 -5.61
C LEU A 30 7.92 -4.62 -5.21
N LEU A 31 7.63 -4.48 -3.91
CA LEU A 31 6.24 -4.39 -3.42
C LEU A 31 5.51 -3.20 -4.03
N ARG A 32 6.14 -2.03 -4.04
CA ARG A 32 5.58 -0.81 -4.64
C ARG A 32 5.36 -0.98 -6.14
N GLU A 33 6.39 -1.40 -6.86
CA GLU A 33 6.35 -1.50 -8.33
C GLU A 33 5.34 -2.57 -8.80
N SER A 34 5.21 -3.68 -8.07
CA SER A 34 4.19 -4.68 -8.37
C SER A 34 2.78 -4.16 -8.12
N ALA A 35 2.54 -3.41 -7.04
CA ALA A 35 1.25 -2.78 -6.77
C ALA A 35 0.87 -1.78 -7.86
N ASP A 36 1.81 -0.92 -8.27
CA ASP A 36 1.62 0.03 -9.37
C ASP A 36 1.31 -0.68 -10.69
N ALA A 37 2.07 -1.73 -11.03
CA ALA A 37 1.84 -2.52 -12.24
C ALA A 37 0.45 -3.17 -12.27
N LYS A 38 -0.06 -3.65 -11.12
CA LYS A 38 -1.42 -4.20 -10.99
C LYS A 38 -2.49 -3.12 -11.21
N LEU A 39 -2.32 -1.93 -10.63
CA LEU A 39 -3.26 -0.82 -10.82
C LEU A 39 -3.27 -0.29 -12.25
N TYR A 40 -2.11 -0.11 -12.88
CA TYR A 40 -2.03 0.28 -14.29
C TYR A 40 -2.69 -0.74 -15.21
N HIS A 41 -2.52 -2.03 -14.93
CA HIS A 41 -3.20 -3.09 -15.66
C HIS A 41 -4.73 -3.00 -15.52
N LEU A 42 -5.24 -2.73 -14.31
CA LEU A 42 -6.67 -2.55 -14.08
C LEU A 42 -7.22 -1.32 -14.81
N MET A 43 -6.53 -0.19 -14.77
CA MET A 43 -6.92 1.01 -15.52
C MET A 43 -7.02 0.72 -17.02
N ARG A 44 -6.04 0.01 -17.57
CA ARG A 44 -6.06 -0.40 -18.98
C ARG A 44 -7.26 -1.29 -19.29
N LYS A 45 -7.55 -2.28 -18.43
CA LYS A 45 -8.73 -3.14 -18.59
C LYS A 45 -10.06 -2.36 -18.56
N VAL A 46 -10.17 -1.34 -17.70
CA VAL A 46 -11.36 -0.47 -17.64
C VAL A 46 -11.51 0.32 -18.93
N ASN A 47 -10.41 0.88 -19.44
CA ASN A 47 -10.42 1.68 -20.67
C ASN A 47 -10.72 0.85 -21.92
N ASP A 48 -10.18 -0.37 -21.97
CA ASP A 48 -10.39 -1.30 -23.07
C ASP A 48 -11.76 -2.02 -22.99
N ASN A 49 -12.58 -1.77 -21.95
CA ASN A 49 -13.88 -2.43 -21.77
C ASN A 49 -14.98 -1.79 -22.63
N PRO A 50 -15.45 -2.46 -23.70
CA PRO A 50 -16.47 -1.91 -24.58
C PRO A 50 -17.87 -1.88 -23.94
N GLY A 51 -18.10 -2.66 -22.88
CA GLY A 51 -19.40 -2.77 -22.21
C GLY A 51 -19.69 -1.68 -21.17
N LEU A 52 -18.71 -0.85 -20.84
CA LEU A 52 -18.91 0.30 -19.96
C LEU A 52 -19.27 1.54 -20.79
N ASP A 53 -20.18 2.38 -20.29
CA ASP A 53 -20.41 3.71 -20.85
C ASP A 53 -19.14 4.60 -20.69
N PRO A 54 -18.82 5.52 -21.62
CA PRO A 54 -17.62 6.36 -21.53
C PRO A 54 -17.49 7.14 -20.21
N ALA A 55 -18.59 7.64 -19.65
CA ALA A 55 -18.54 8.38 -18.38
C ALA A 55 -18.20 7.44 -17.20
N ALA A 56 -18.75 6.23 -17.21
CA ALA A 56 -18.45 5.21 -16.21
C ALA A 56 -16.98 4.76 -16.30
N ARG A 57 -16.43 4.58 -17.51
CA ARG A 57 -15.01 4.25 -17.71
C ARG A 57 -14.10 5.32 -17.12
N GLN A 58 -14.36 6.58 -17.45
CA GLN A 58 -13.58 7.72 -16.96
C GLN A 58 -13.61 7.80 -15.43
N GLN A 59 -14.79 7.63 -14.82
CA GLN A 59 -14.91 7.64 -13.36
C GLN A 59 -14.13 6.50 -12.72
N CYS A 60 -14.27 5.27 -13.22
CA CYS A 60 -13.53 4.12 -12.69
C CYS A 60 -12.01 4.28 -12.81
N GLU A 61 -11.52 4.80 -13.94
CA GLU A 61 -10.09 5.10 -14.10
C GLU A 61 -9.64 6.14 -13.07
N GLN A 62 -10.41 7.21 -12.88
CA GLN A 62 -10.10 8.27 -11.92
C GLN A 62 -10.08 7.76 -10.47
N ASP A 63 -11.01 6.87 -10.11
CA ASP A 63 -11.05 6.26 -8.78
C ASP A 63 -9.82 5.38 -8.54
N LEU A 64 -9.39 4.60 -9.53
CA LEU A 64 -8.17 3.80 -9.45
C LEU A 64 -6.91 4.68 -9.31
N ARG A 65 -6.85 5.83 -9.99
CA ARG A 65 -5.74 6.79 -9.85
C ARG A 65 -5.72 7.41 -8.47
N THR A 66 -6.89 7.79 -7.97
CA THR A 66 -7.07 8.33 -6.62
C THR A 66 -6.63 7.32 -5.56
N LEU A 67 -6.95 6.03 -5.75
CA LEU A 67 -6.47 4.95 -4.90
C LEU A 67 -4.93 4.85 -4.91
N GLN A 68 -4.30 4.88 -6.09
CA GLN A 68 -2.84 4.84 -6.22
C GLN A 68 -2.18 5.99 -5.45
N ASP A 69 -2.65 7.21 -5.67
CA ASP A 69 -2.12 8.41 -5.02
C ASP A 69 -2.30 8.36 -3.49
N ALA A 70 -3.45 7.87 -3.01
CA ALA A 70 -3.71 7.69 -1.59
C ALA A 70 -2.72 6.69 -0.95
N CYS A 71 -2.47 5.54 -1.60
CA CYS A 71 -1.51 4.56 -1.12
C CYS A 71 -0.08 5.11 -1.06
N LEU A 72 0.35 5.85 -2.08
CA LEU A 72 1.65 6.52 -2.10
C LEU A 72 1.76 7.56 -0.98
N ARG A 73 0.71 8.36 -0.77
CA ARG A 73 0.68 9.38 0.27
C ARG A 73 0.80 8.76 1.66
N VAL A 74 0.08 7.67 1.96
CA VAL A 74 0.18 6.97 3.25
C VAL A 74 1.60 6.44 3.47
N SER A 75 2.20 5.84 2.45
CA SER A 75 3.57 5.32 2.51
C SER A 75 4.58 6.43 2.82
N HIS A 76 4.46 7.58 2.14
CA HIS A 76 5.32 8.75 2.40
C HIS A 76 5.10 9.35 3.79
N LEU A 77 3.87 9.40 4.27
CA LEU A 77 3.58 9.90 5.62
C LEU A 77 4.23 9.02 6.67
N LEU A 78 4.15 7.69 6.55
CA LEU A 78 4.84 6.78 7.47
C LEU A 78 6.35 6.99 7.49
N GLN A 79 6.98 7.10 6.31
CA GLN A 79 8.42 7.35 6.21
C GLN A 79 8.83 8.68 6.85
N THR A 80 8.10 9.74 6.57
CA THR A 80 8.41 11.07 7.10
C THR A 80 8.14 11.16 8.60
N SER A 81 7.11 10.49 9.12
CA SER A 81 6.86 10.34 10.56
C SER A 81 7.99 9.60 11.27
N CYS A 82 8.47 8.47 10.73
CA CYS A 82 9.64 7.76 11.29
C CYS A 82 10.90 8.64 11.32
N LEU A 83 11.13 9.41 10.25
CA LEU A 83 12.26 10.34 10.17
C LEU A 83 12.13 11.50 11.17
N ALA A 84 10.91 12.03 11.33
CA ALA A 84 10.63 13.09 12.30
C ALA A 84 10.89 12.60 13.72
N LEU A 85 10.42 11.40 14.10
CA LEU A 85 10.70 10.79 15.40
C LEU A 85 12.19 10.69 15.70
N ARG A 86 12.98 10.27 14.71
CA ARG A 86 14.45 10.18 14.83
C ARG A 86 15.11 11.54 15.07
N ARG A 87 14.49 12.64 14.65
CA ARG A 87 15.02 14.01 14.79
C ARG A 87 14.65 14.70 16.10
N LEU A 88 13.68 14.18 16.85
CA LEU A 88 13.16 14.82 18.07
C LEU A 88 14.15 14.84 19.25
N GLN A 89 15.29 14.13 19.16
CA GLN A 89 16.33 14.05 20.21
C GLN A 89 15.74 13.74 21.60
N LEU A 90 14.71 12.90 21.64
CA LEU A 90 14.05 12.45 22.87
C LEU A 90 14.99 11.57 23.70
N ASP A 91 14.74 11.49 25.00
CA ASP A 91 15.37 10.47 25.81
C ASP A 91 14.87 9.07 25.44
N TYR A 92 15.52 8.04 25.98
CA TYR A 92 15.21 6.65 25.64
C TYR A 92 13.76 6.25 25.95
N GLN A 93 13.19 6.75 27.05
CA GLN A 93 11.83 6.38 27.46
C GLN A 93 10.80 7.04 26.53
N ASP A 94 10.98 8.31 26.24
CA ASP A 94 10.11 9.06 25.33
C ASP A 94 10.24 8.56 23.88
N GLN A 95 11.45 8.22 23.43
CA GLN A 95 11.65 7.63 22.12
C GLN A 95 10.96 6.26 21.99
N ARG A 96 11.02 5.45 23.05
CA ARG A 96 10.32 4.16 23.09
C ARG A 96 8.80 4.37 23.04
N LEU A 97 8.25 5.29 23.82
CA LEU A 97 6.82 5.59 23.81
C LEU A 97 6.34 6.09 22.45
N ALA A 98 7.12 6.97 21.80
CA ALA A 98 6.79 7.49 20.48
C ALA A 98 6.83 6.38 19.40
N ARG A 99 7.75 5.42 19.52
CA ARG A 99 7.79 4.23 18.67
C ARG A 99 6.55 3.35 18.88
N GLU A 100 6.21 3.03 20.13
CA GLU A 100 5.03 2.21 20.47
C GLU A 100 3.72 2.86 19.96
N ALA A 101 3.64 4.19 20.04
CA ALA A 101 2.51 4.95 19.48
C ALA A 101 2.41 4.78 17.96
N LEU A 102 3.53 4.88 17.22
CA LEU A 102 3.54 4.70 15.77
C LEU A 102 3.21 3.26 15.36
N GLU A 103 3.77 2.26 16.06
CA GLU A 103 3.45 0.85 15.85
C GLU A 103 1.96 0.57 16.07
N SER A 104 1.36 1.17 17.11
CA SER A 104 -0.07 1.07 17.38
C SER A 104 -0.93 1.70 16.27
N GLN A 105 -0.52 2.83 15.71
CA GLN A 105 -1.22 3.46 14.58
C GLN A 105 -1.15 2.60 13.31
N VAL A 106 0.00 1.98 13.03
CA VAL A 106 0.14 1.06 11.90
C VAL A 106 -0.76 -0.17 12.09
N ALA A 107 -0.79 -0.77 13.28
CA ALA A 107 -1.67 -1.89 13.59
C ALA A 107 -3.15 -1.52 13.43
N TYR A 108 -3.55 -0.32 13.85
CA TYR A 108 -4.90 0.19 13.64
C TYR A 108 -5.23 0.33 12.13
N MET A 109 -4.32 0.87 11.33
CA MET A 109 -4.50 0.96 9.87
C MET A 109 -4.65 -0.42 9.23
N GLN A 110 -3.84 -1.40 9.64
CA GLN A 110 -3.95 -2.79 9.18
C GLN A 110 -5.30 -3.42 9.58
N ALA A 111 -5.79 -3.16 10.80
CA ALA A 111 -7.08 -3.64 11.26
C ALA A 111 -8.25 -3.04 10.44
N CYS A 112 -8.19 -1.73 10.16
CA CYS A 112 -9.13 -1.07 9.26
C CYS A 112 -9.12 -1.68 7.86
N LEU A 113 -7.94 -1.92 7.30
CA LEU A 113 -7.78 -2.57 6.00
C LEU A 113 -8.42 -3.96 6.00
N ARG A 114 -8.06 -4.84 6.95
CA ARG A 114 -8.60 -6.20 7.04
C ARG A 114 -10.12 -6.21 7.16
N ARG A 115 -10.67 -5.32 7.98
CA ARG A 115 -12.12 -5.18 8.15
C ARG A 115 -12.79 -4.77 6.84
N SER A 116 -12.27 -3.76 6.14
CA SER A 116 -12.81 -3.34 4.85
C SER A 116 -12.61 -4.37 3.75
N LEU A 117 -11.51 -5.14 3.80
CA LEU A 117 -11.27 -6.17 2.81
C LEU A 117 -12.21 -7.38 2.96
N SER A 118 -12.55 -7.72 4.20
CA SER A 118 -13.47 -8.83 4.49
C SER A 118 -14.87 -8.69 3.86
N SER A 119 -15.28 -7.48 3.48
CA SER A 119 -16.53 -7.27 2.72
C SER A 119 -16.42 -7.62 1.24
N PHE A 120 -15.22 -7.61 0.64
CA PHE A 120 -15.04 -8.05 -0.74
C PHE A 120 -15.15 -9.57 -0.86
N ASP A 121 -14.67 -10.32 0.14
CA ASP A 121 -14.74 -11.79 0.16
C ASP A 121 -16.17 -12.33 0.28
N ARG A 122 -17.11 -11.54 0.82
CA ARG A 122 -18.54 -11.90 0.92
C ARG A 122 -19.34 -11.59 -0.36
N SER A 123 -18.72 -10.90 -1.31
CA SER A 123 -19.35 -10.43 -2.54
C SER A 123 -18.83 -11.17 -3.79
N ALA A 124 -18.05 -12.25 -3.60
CA ALA A 124 -17.50 -13.12 -4.64
C ALA A 124 -18.23 -14.46 -4.70
#